data_AF-A0A972F5Q5-F1
#
_entry.id   AF-A0A972F5Q5-F1
#
_cell.length_a   1.000
_cell.length_b   1.000
_cell.length_c   1.000
_cell.angle_alpha   90.00
_cell.angle_beta   90.00
_cell.angle_gamma   90.00
#
_symmetry.space_group_name_H-M   'P 1'
#
loop_
_entity.id
_entity.type
_entity.pdbx_description
1 polymer ?
#
loop_
_entity_poly.entity_id
_entity_poly.type
_entity_poly.pdbx_seq_one_letter_code
_entity_poly.pdbx_strand_id
1 'polypeptide(L)'
;MKNKSIISNLTTYIFLLIIFFFFIANLIAKDKPFSEQENRYLQTAPKLSLKKLASGDFTSEYEKYLSDQFVFRNAWIALKARSELALGKMQNNDVFNHKQMLLCPILDYREETFRVNIDNVKRFAEQNNKV
;
A
#
# COMPACT_ATOMS: atom_id res chain seq x y z
N MET A 1 8.19 -28.18 -35.31
CA MET A 1 7.85 -26.73 -35.29
C MET A 1 6.42 -26.43 -34.82
N LYS A 2 5.38 -27.17 -35.26
CA LYS A 2 3.97 -26.96 -34.84
C LYS A 2 3.75 -26.92 -33.32
N ASN A 3 4.35 -27.83 -32.54
CA ASN A 3 4.16 -27.89 -31.09
C ASN A 3 4.72 -26.66 -30.36
N LYS A 4 5.82 -26.07 -30.85
CA LYS A 4 6.41 -24.86 -30.25
C LYS A 4 5.51 -23.63 -30.45
N SER A 5 4.84 -23.53 -31.61
CA SER A 5 3.87 -22.46 -31.89
C SER A 5 2.59 -22.65 -31.07
N ILE A 6 2.10 -23.88 -30.90
CA ILE A 6 0.94 -24.18 -30.05
C ILE A 6 1.22 -23.81 -28.58
N ILE A 7 2.39 -24.21 -28.06
CA ILE A 7 2.79 -23.86 -26.68
C ILE A 7 2.90 -22.34 -26.50
N SER A 8 3.53 -21.63 -27.43
CA SER A 8 3.64 -20.17 -27.37
C SER A 8 2.28 -19.47 -27.40
N ASN A 9 1.36 -19.93 -28.26
CA ASN A 9 0.01 -19.38 -28.34
C ASN A 9 -0.76 -19.67 -27.06
N LEU A 10 -0.64 -20.88 -26.51
CA LEU A 10 -1.24 -21.27 -25.23
C LEU A 10 -0.74 -20.38 -24.08
N THR A 11 0.58 -20.17 -23.97
CA THR A 11 1.16 -19.27 -22.97
C THR A 11 0.61 -17.85 -23.11
N THR A 12 0.47 -17.36 -24.35
CA THR A 12 -0.08 -16.03 -24.63
C THR A 12 -1.53 -15.92 -24.17
N TYR A 13 -2.37 -16.90 -24.50
CA TYR A 13 -3.78 -16.89 -24.08
C TYR A 13 -3.93 -16.98 -22.56
N ILE A 14 -3.13 -17.80 -21.88
CA ILE A 14 -3.14 -17.90 -20.42
C ILE A 14 -2.74 -16.56 -19.80
N PHE A 15 -1.69 -15.92 -20.32
CA PHE A 15 -1.24 -14.61 -19.84
C PHE A 15 -2.31 -13.53 -19.99
N LEU A 16 -2.94 -13.45 -21.16
CA LEU A 16 -4.05 -12.51 -21.40
C LEU A 16 -5.26 -12.79 -20.52
N LEU A 17 -5.59 -14.07 -20.31
CA LEU A 17 -6.69 -14.48 -19.44
C LEU A 17 -6.44 -14.01 -18.00
N ILE A 18 -5.22 -14.16 -17.48
CA ILE A 18 -4.85 -13.69 -16.15
C ILE A 18 -5.01 -12.17 -16.05
N ILE A 19 -4.47 -11.41 -17.02
CA ILE A 19 -4.61 -9.94 -17.03
C ILE A 19 -6.09 -9.55 -17.05
N PHE A 20 -6.88 -10.16 -17.93
CA PHE A 20 -8.29 -9.85 -18.08
C PHE A 20 -9.09 -10.21 -16.81
N PHE A 21 -8.79 -11.35 -16.19
CA PHE A 21 -9.37 -11.75 -14.91
C PHE A 21 -9.12 -10.69 -13.82
N PHE A 22 -7.87 -10.26 -13.63
CA PHE A 22 -7.54 -9.23 -12.65
C PHE A 22 -8.15 -7.87 -12.99
N PHE A 23 -8.25 -7.53 -14.28
CA PHE A 23 -8.92 -6.31 -14.72
C PHE A 23 -10.41 -6.31 -14.33
N ILE A 24 -11.15 -7.36 -14.68
CA ILE A 24 -12.57 -7.49 -14.31
C ILE A 24 -12.75 -7.55 -12.79
N ALA A 25 -11.88 -8.28 -12.08
CA ALA A 25 -11.93 -8.37 -10.63
C ALA A 25 -11.72 -7.00 -9.96
N ASN A 26 -10.80 -6.16 -10.48
CA ASN A 26 -10.62 -4.79 -9.99
C ASN A 26 -11.82 -3.89 -10.27
N LEU A 27 -12.48 -4.03 -11.42
CA LEU A 27 -13.68 -3.23 -11.74
C LEU A 27 -14.87 -3.53 -10.81
N ILE A 28 -14.99 -4.78 -10.34
CA ILE A 28 -16.09 -5.22 -9.46
C ILE A 28 -15.75 -4.99 -7.98
N ALA A 29 -14.46 -4.99 -7.63
CA ALA A 29 -14.01 -4.79 -6.26
C ALA A 29 -14.46 -3.42 -5.73
N LYS A 30 -14.89 -3.40 -4.47
CA LYS A 30 -15.25 -2.15 -3.78
C LYS A 30 -14.00 -1.51 -3.20
N ASP A 31 -13.90 -0.20 -3.37
CA ASP A 31 -12.86 0.61 -2.75
C ASP A 31 -12.93 0.52 -1.21
N LYS A 32 -11.76 0.38 -0.59
CA LYS A 32 -11.58 0.45 0.87
C LYS A 32 -11.11 1.84 1.27
N PRO A 33 -11.73 2.48 2.27
CA PRO A 33 -11.33 3.82 2.68
C PRO A 33 -10.06 3.82 3.55
N PHE A 34 -9.82 2.77 4.33
CA PHE A 34 -8.76 2.72 5.34
C PHE A 34 -8.04 1.37 5.34
N SER A 35 -6.73 1.40 5.54
CA SER A 35 -5.88 0.22 5.74
C SER A 35 -5.50 0.13 7.22
N GLU A 36 -6.12 -0.81 7.94
CA GLU A 36 -5.74 -1.11 9.33
C GLU A 36 -4.30 -1.62 9.43
N GLN A 37 -3.85 -2.39 8.43
CA GLN A 37 -2.51 -2.97 8.40
C GLN A 37 -1.41 -1.91 8.28
N GLU A 38 -1.65 -0.82 7.55
CA GLU A 38 -0.71 0.30 7.43
C GLU A 38 -1.07 1.49 8.32
N ASN A 39 -2.18 1.44 9.04
CA ASN A 39 -2.74 2.54 9.83
C ASN A 39 -2.82 3.88 9.04
N ARG A 40 -3.38 3.84 7.81
CA ARG A 40 -3.59 5.04 6.98
C ARG A 40 -4.83 4.97 6.10
N TYR A 41 -5.30 6.13 5.66
CA TYR A 41 -6.30 6.23 4.60
C TYR A 41 -5.71 5.84 3.24
N LEU A 42 -6.51 5.12 2.47
CA LEU A 42 -6.18 4.69 1.12
C LEU A 42 -6.62 5.75 0.12
N GLN A 43 -5.90 5.84 -1.00
CA GLN A 43 -6.30 6.73 -2.10
C GLN A 43 -7.66 6.32 -2.64
N THR A 44 -8.47 7.32 -2.95
CA THR A 44 -9.78 7.17 -3.59
C THR A 44 -9.69 7.60 -5.04
N ALA A 45 -10.69 7.23 -5.85
CA ALA A 45 -10.68 7.51 -7.28
C ALA A 45 -10.48 9.02 -7.55
N PRO A 46 -9.39 9.42 -8.25
CA PRO A 46 -9.13 10.82 -8.50
C PRO A 46 -10.17 11.41 -9.47
N LYS A 47 -10.54 12.67 -9.24
CA LYS A 47 -11.43 13.38 -10.15
C LYS A 47 -10.67 13.78 -11.41
N LEU A 48 -11.18 13.34 -12.56
CA LEU A 48 -10.66 13.75 -13.85
C LEU A 48 -10.82 15.26 -14.03
N SER A 49 -9.72 15.96 -14.33
CA SER A 49 -9.71 17.38 -14.64
C SER A 49 -8.68 17.65 -15.72
N LEU A 50 -9.04 18.43 -16.74
CA LEU A 50 -8.14 18.76 -17.86
C LEU A 50 -6.85 19.44 -17.37
N LYS A 51 -6.92 20.25 -16.31
CA LYS A 51 -5.74 20.85 -15.68
C LYS A 51 -4.82 19.80 -15.07
N LYS A 52 -5.38 18.85 -14.31
CA LYS A 52 -4.63 17.74 -13.70
C LYS A 52 -4.08 16.75 -14.71
N LEU A 53 -4.77 16.57 -15.84
CA LEU A 53 -4.32 15.72 -16.91
C LEU A 53 -3.13 16.35 -17.64
N ALA A 54 -3.19 17.66 -17.93
CA ALA A 54 -2.10 18.39 -18.55
C ALA A 54 -0.86 18.53 -17.64
N SER A 55 -1.05 18.62 -16.32
CA SER A 55 0.06 18.65 -15.35
C SER A 55 0.67 17.27 -15.06
N GLY A 56 -0.01 16.17 -15.42
CA GLY A 56 0.41 14.81 -15.09
C GLY A 56 0.02 14.34 -13.67
N ASP A 57 -0.53 15.22 -12.84
CA ASP A 57 -0.95 14.91 -11.47
C ASP A 57 -2.02 13.82 -11.45
N PHE A 58 -2.93 13.82 -12.43
CA PHE A 58 -3.98 12.81 -12.54
C PHE A 58 -3.39 11.41 -12.66
N THR A 59 -2.34 11.23 -13.47
CA THR A 59 -1.69 9.93 -13.66
C THR A 59 -1.05 9.44 -12.36
N SER A 60 -0.33 10.31 -11.65
CA SER A 60 0.29 9.95 -10.37
C SER A 60 -0.75 9.60 -9.30
N GLU A 61 -1.83 10.38 -9.19
CA GLU A 61 -2.93 10.09 -8.28
C GLU A 61 -3.62 8.77 -8.64
N TYR A 62 -3.82 8.51 -9.94
CA TYR A 62 -4.44 7.29 -10.43
C TYR A 62 -3.59 6.05 -10.20
N GLU A 63 -2.28 6.13 -10.38
CA GLU A 63 -1.35 5.02 -10.06
C GLU A 63 -1.39 4.68 -8.56
N LYS A 64 -1.40 5.69 -7.69
CA LYS A 64 -1.53 5.48 -6.24
C LYS A 64 -2.88 4.87 -5.89
N TYR A 65 -3.96 5.36 -6.50
CA TYR A 65 -5.29 4.78 -6.36
C TYR A 65 -5.32 3.30 -6.76
N LEU A 66 -4.81 2.96 -7.95
CA LEU A 66 -4.76 1.57 -8.42
C LEU A 66 -3.95 0.68 -7.50
N SER A 67 -2.81 1.16 -6.99
CA SER A 67 -1.98 0.39 -6.05
C SER A 67 -2.68 0.16 -4.71
N ASP A 68 -3.43 1.13 -4.23
CA ASP A 68 -4.15 1.06 -2.95
C ASP A 68 -5.43 0.21 -3.04
N GLN A 69 -6.13 0.25 -4.17
CA GLN A 69 -7.41 -0.45 -4.36
C GLN A 69 -7.28 -1.78 -5.11
N PHE A 70 -6.06 -2.21 -5.42
CA PHE A 70 -5.86 -3.43 -6.19
C PHE A 70 -6.50 -4.67 -5.52
N VAL A 71 -7.17 -5.50 -6.31
CA VAL A 71 -7.78 -6.74 -5.79
C VAL A 71 -6.73 -7.65 -5.15
N PHE A 72 -7.06 -8.19 -3.98
CA PHE A 72 -6.15 -9.02 -3.17
C PHE A 72 -4.83 -8.34 -2.76
N ARG A 73 -4.76 -7.00 -2.75
CA ARG A 73 -3.58 -6.23 -2.33
C ARG A 73 -2.86 -6.79 -1.09
N ASN A 74 -3.59 -7.07 -0.01
CA ASN A 74 -2.98 -7.57 1.23
C ASN A 74 -2.30 -8.94 1.02
N ALA A 75 -2.85 -9.80 0.17
CA ALA A 75 -2.23 -11.07 -0.17
C ALA A 75 -0.94 -10.87 -0.98
N TRP A 76 -0.93 -9.91 -1.92
CA TRP A 76 0.28 -9.55 -2.68
C TRP A 76 1.38 -8.97 -1.77
N ILE A 77 1.00 -8.10 -0.84
CA ILE A 77 1.93 -7.54 0.16
C ILE A 77 2.52 -8.66 1.02
N ALA A 78 1.68 -9.56 1.52
CA ALA A 78 2.12 -10.70 2.32
C ALA A 78 3.02 -11.65 1.52
N LEU A 79 2.69 -11.90 0.25
CA LEU A 79 3.49 -12.73 -0.64
C LEU A 79 4.87 -12.11 -0.86
N LYS A 80 4.93 -10.82 -1.22
CA LYS A 80 6.20 -10.06 -1.36
C LYS A 80 7.03 -10.18 -0.08
N ALA A 81 6.43 -9.90 1.07
CA ALA A 81 7.13 -9.95 2.36
C ALA A 81 7.72 -11.34 2.66
N ARG A 82 6.94 -12.41 2.41
CA ARG A 82 7.40 -13.80 2.58
C ARG A 82 8.49 -14.16 1.59
N SER A 83 8.38 -13.74 0.33
CA SER A 83 9.41 -13.96 -0.68
C SER A 83 10.72 -13.24 -0.34
N GLU A 84 10.65 -12.00 0.14
CA GLU A 84 11.84 -11.26 0.58
C GLU A 84 12.52 -11.92 1.79
N LEU A 85 11.73 -12.39 2.76
CA LEU A 85 12.24 -13.16 3.90
C LEU A 85 12.88 -14.48 3.45
N ALA A 86 12.25 -15.20 2.52
CA ALA A 86 12.79 -16.45 1.98
C ALA A 86 14.11 -16.25 1.21
N LEU A 87 14.30 -15.07 0.60
CA LEU A 87 15.55 -14.66 -0.03
C LEU A 87 16.61 -14.17 0.98
N GLY A 88 16.32 -14.21 2.29
CA GLY A 88 17.24 -13.79 3.34
C GLY A 88 17.32 -12.27 3.53
N LYS A 89 16.40 -11.48 2.94
CA LYS A 89 16.34 -10.04 3.22
C LYS A 89 15.81 -9.83 4.64
N MET A 90 16.62 -9.17 5.44
CA MET A 90 16.29 -8.84 6.83
C MET A 90 15.49 -7.53 6.95
N GLN A 91 15.28 -6.78 5.86
CA GLN A 91 14.54 -5.52 5.83
C GLN A 91 13.41 -5.61 4.80
N ASN A 92 12.20 -5.19 5.18
CA ASN A 92 11.06 -4.99 4.28
C ASN A 92 10.37 -3.67 4.64
N ASN A 93 10.38 -2.70 3.71
CA ASN A 93 9.81 -1.35 3.91
C ASN A 93 10.15 -0.76 5.29
N ASP A 94 11.46 -0.70 5.58
CA ASP A 94 12.03 -0.15 6.82
C ASP A 94 11.79 -0.94 8.11
N VAL A 95 11.03 -2.03 8.06
CA VAL A 95 10.94 -2.95 9.19
C VAL A 95 12.04 -4.01 9.06
N PHE A 96 12.95 -4.04 10.02
CA PHE A 96 13.99 -5.06 10.12
C PHE A 96 13.50 -6.24 10.95
N ASN A 97 13.61 -7.44 10.42
CA ASN A 97 13.33 -8.67 11.17
C ASN A 97 14.65 -9.21 11.72
N HIS A 98 14.90 -9.05 13.02
CA HIS A 98 16.08 -9.58 13.71
C HIS A 98 15.67 -10.45 14.87
N LYS A 99 16.07 -11.73 14.89
CA LYS A 99 15.79 -12.69 15.99
C LYS A 99 14.31 -12.73 16.41
N GLN A 100 13.39 -12.77 15.44
CA GLN A 100 11.94 -12.73 15.68
C GLN A 100 11.41 -11.41 16.27
N MET A 101 12.22 -10.34 16.25
CA MET A 101 11.80 -8.99 16.61
C MET A 101 11.72 -8.11 15.37
N LEU A 102 10.64 -7.34 15.27
CA LEU A 102 10.51 -6.27 14.28
C LEU A 102 11.17 -5.01 14.87
N LEU A 103 12.26 -4.57 14.27
CA LEU A 103 12.92 -3.30 14.58
C LEU A 103 12.49 -2.30 13.51
N CYS A 104 11.86 -1.20 13.90
CA CYS A 104 11.69 -0.05 13.02
C CYS A 104 12.89 0.89 13.22
N PRO A 105 13.34 1.63 12.20
CA PRO A 105 14.21 2.77 12.42
C PRO A 105 13.56 3.70 13.45
N ILE A 106 14.39 4.40 14.22
CA ILE A 106 13.93 5.44 15.14
C ILE A 106 13.03 6.37 14.32
N LEU A 107 11.74 6.43 14.67
CA LEU A 107 10.80 7.28 13.98
C LEU A 107 11.31 8.71 14.08
N ASP A 108 11.54 9.33 12.94
CA ASP A 108 11.93 10.72 12.88
C ASP A 108 10.75 11.53 13.43
N TYR A 109 10.95 12.06 14.63
CA TYR A 109 9.89 12.69 15.38
C TYR A 109 9.74 14.14 14.89
N ARG A 110 8.55 14.49 14.40
CA ARG A 110 8.22 15.86 13.99
C ARG A 110 8.05 16.76 15.21
N GLU A 111 8.96 17.70 15.41
CA GLU A 111 9.04 18.51 16.64
C GLU A 111 7.71 19.15 17.07
N GLU A 112 6.97 19.64 16.09
CA GLU A 112 5.66 20.24 16.25
C GLU A 112 4.63 19.30 16.89
N THR A 113 4.55 18.04 16.44
CA THR A 113 3.55 17.07 16.90
C THR A 113 3.74 16.67 18.38
N PHE A 114 4.97 16.49 18.84
CA PHE A 114 5.23 16.18 20.25
C PHE A 114 5.05 17.39 21.14
N ARG A 115 5.40 18.60 20.68
CA ARG A 115 5.10 19.81 21.46
C ARG A 115 3.59 19.93 21.70
N VAL A 116 2.78 19.71 20.66
CA VAL A 116 1.31 19.68 20.78
C VAL A 116 0.85 18.56 21.72
N ASN A 117 1.40 17.35 21.59
CA ASN A 117 1.01 16.23 22.44
C ASN A 117 1.38 16.45 23.92
N ILE A 118 2.58 16.98 24.20
CA ILE A 118 3.01 17.33 25.55
C ILE A 118 2.14 18.43 26.14
N ASP A 119 1.77 19.45 25.36
CA ASP A 119 0.87 20.51 25.81
C ASP A 119 -0.52 19.95 26.16
N ASN A 120 -1.05 19.07 25.32
CA ASN A 120 -2.32 18.39 25.58
C ASN A 120 -2.27 17.53 26.86
N VAL A 121 -1.18 16.80 27.09
CA VAL A 121 -0.99 16.00 28.32
C VAL A 121 -0.91 16.90 29.55
N LYS A 122 -0.19 18.03 29.47
CA LYS A 122 -0.12 19.01 30.56
C LYS A 122 -1.48 19.61 30.88
N ARG A 123 -2.22 20.07 29.86
CA ARG A 123 -3.58 20.60 30.01
C ARG A 123 -4.52 19.57 30.63
N PHE A 124 -4.43 18.31 30.20
CA PHE A 124 -5.21 17.23 30.78
C PHE A 124 -4.86 17.02 32.26
N ALA A 125 -3.57 17.01 32.62
CA ALA A 125 -3.14 16.88 34.00
C ALA A 125 -3.63 18.06 34.87
N GLU A 126 -3.52 19.30 34.38
CA GLU A 126 -3.97 20.51 35.09
C GLU A 126 -5.49 20.54 35.31
N GLN A 127 -6.27 20.04 34.35
CA GLN A 127 -7.72 19.93 34.46
C GLN A 127 -8.15 18.88 35.50
N ASN A 128 -7.38 17.80 35.65
CA ASN A 128 -7.70 16.70 36.56
C ASN A 128 -7.01 16.80 37.95
N ASN A 129 -6.02 17.68 38.12
CA ASN A 129 -5.39 18.00 39.42
C ASN A 129 -6.11 19.12 40.21
N LYS A 130 -7.26 19.61 39.73
CA LYS A 130 -8.11 20.58 40.45
C LYS A 130 -9.25 19.91 41.25
N VAL A 131 -9.07 18.65 41.65
CA VAL A 131 -9.93 17.92 42.60
C VAL A 131 -9.14 17.59 43.84
#